data_AF-A0A1B9LEK5-F1
#
_entry.id   AF-A0A1B9LEK5-F1
#
_cell.length_a   1.000
_cell.length_b   1.000
_cell.length_c   1.000
_cell.angle_alpha   90.00
_cell.angle_beta   90.00
_cell.angle_gamma   90.00
#
_symmetry.space_group_name_H-M   'P 1'
#
loop_
_entity.id
_entity.type
_entity.pdbx_description
1 polymer ?
#
loop_
_entity_poly.entity_id
_entity_poly.type
_entity_poly.pdbx_seq_one_letter_code
_entity_poly.pdbx_strand_id
1 'polypeptide(L)'
;MLSAVPTLIVVLWLINIICDTVGQVAFKYAAITSKNKSGLHYWQKLFGNFWLWLGFGAYFIGFIFWLAFLSEVPLSQGILLGSFNIITVMLAGRILFQEHLTLFRVIGIFFITSGVVLVGLT
;
A
#
# COMPACT_ATOMS: atom_id res chain seq x y z
N MET A 1 14.40 -10.95 -26.00
CA MET A 1 12.93 -10.96 -25.90
C MET A 1 12.42 -10.96 -24.45
N LEU A 2 13.29 -10.94 -23.41
CA LEU A 2 12.98 -10.29 -22.14
C LEU A 2 13.71 -8.95 -22.17
N SER A 3 13.04 -7.88 -22.59
CA SER A 3 13.51 -6.53 -22.27
C SER A 3 13.46 -6.45 -20.75
N ALA A 4 14.63 -6.59 -20.12
CA ALA A 4 14.78 -6.51 -18.68
C ALA A 4 14.06 -5.26 -18.21
N VAL A 5 12.93 -5.44 -17.50
CA VAL A 5 12.39 -4.37 -16.67
C VAL A 5 13.59 -3.92 -15.84
N PRO A 6 14.05 -2.66 -15.97
CA PRO A 6 15.24 -2.21 -15.29
C PRO A 6 15.10 -2.59 -13.82
N THR A 7 16.11 -3.25 -13.24
CA THR A 7 16.07 -3.70 -11.84
C THR A 7 15.65 -2.57 -10.90
N LEU A 8 16.00 -1.33 -11.26
CA LEU A 8 15.55 -0.10 -10.64
C LEU A 8 14.02 0.02 -10.53
N ILE A 9 13.25 -0.23 -11.59
CA ILE A 9 11.79 -0.12 -11.62
C ILE A 9 11.15 -1.12 -10.63
N VAL A 10 11.65 -2.36 -10.62
CA VAL A 10 11.18 -3.39 -9.69
C VAL A 10 11.51 -3.01 -8.25
N VAL A 11 12.71 -2.48 -7.99
CA VAL A 11 13.13 -2.01 -6.66
C VAL A 11 12.27 -0.83 -6.20
N LEU A 12 12.05 0.18 -7.06
CA LEU A 12 11.20 1.33 -6.74
C LEU A 12 9.76 0.91 -6.44
N TRP A 13 9.22 -0.02 -7.23
CA TRP A 13 7.88 -0.57 -7.02
C TRP A 13 7.76 -1.34 -5.70
N LEU A 14 8.74 -2.20 -5.38
CA LEU A 14 8.76 -2.94 -4.11
C LEU A 14 8.88 -2.00 -2.91
N ILE A 15 9.76 -0.99 -2.98
CA ILE A 15 9.91 0.01 -1.91
C ILE A 15 8.59 0.77 -1.72
N ASN A 16 7.95 1.19 -2.81
CA ASN A 16 6.67 1.87 -2.75
C ASN A 16 5.59 1.01 -2.08
N ILE A 17 5.47 -0.27 -2.46
CA ILE A 17 4.53 -1.21 -1.85
C ILE A 17 4.79 -1.39 -0.35
N ILE A 18 6.06 -1.51 0.04
CA ILE A 18 6.43 -1.65 1.45
C ILE A 18 6.06 -0.37 2.21
N CYS A 19 6.39 0.80 1.69
CA CYS A 19 6.07 2.10 2.29
C CYS A 19 4.56 2.27 2.49
N ASP A 20 3.75 1.98 1.47
CA ASP A 20 2.29 2.07 1.57
C ASP A 20 1.71 1.05 2.55
N THR A 21 2.22 -0.18 2.54
CA THR A 21 1.76 -1.23 3.46
C THR A 21 2.06 -0.83 4.90
N VAL A 22 3.28 -0.36 5.18
CA VAL A 22 3.67 0.16 6.49
C VAL A 22 2.80 1.36 6.87
N GLY A 23 2.56 2.28 5.94
CA GLY A 23 1.70 3.45 6.15
C GLY A 23 0.28 3.07 6.56
N GLN A 24 -0.38 2.22 5.77
CA GLN A 24 -1.75 1.79 6.02
C GLN A 24 -1.88 0.96 7.30
N VAL A 25 -0.90 0.09 7.59
CA VAL A 25 -0.84 -0.66 8.84
C VAL A 25 -0.65 0.27 10.03
N ALA A 26 0.25 1.25 9.94
CA ALA A 26 0.50 2.21 11.01
C ALA A 26 -0.74 3.08 11.30
N PHE A 27 -1.44 3.54 10.27
CA PHE A 27 -2.73 4.24 10.43
C PHE A 27 -3.78 3.36 11.10
N LYS A 28 -3.85 2.08 10.72
CA LYS A 28 -4.77 1.12 11.35
C LYS A 28 -4.44 0.89 12.82
N TYR A 29 -3.16 0.74 13.18
CA TYR A 29 -2.72 0.67 14.58
C TYR A 29 -3.02 1.94 15.37
N ALA A 30 -2.81 3.12 14.77
CA ALA A 30 -3.13 4.40 15.40
C ALA A 30 -4.64 4.52 15.69
N ALA A 31 -5.48 4.07 14.76
CA ALA A 31 -6.95 4.07 14.92
C ALA A 31 -7.44 3.07 15.98
N ILE A 32 -6.85 1.87 16.06
CA ILE A 32 -7.28 0.83 17.02
C ILE A 32 -6.80 1.12 18.45
N THR A 33 -5.61 1.71 18.60
CA THR A 33 -5.07 2.08 19.93
C THR A 33 -5.92 3.15 20.62
N SER A 34 -6.58 4.02 19.84
CA SER A 34 -7.41 5.08 20.38
C SER A 34 -8.83 4.58 20.69
N LYS A 35 -8.98 3.91 21.84
CA LYS A 35 -10.24 3.29 22.31
C LYS A 35 -11.38 4.28 22.62
N ASN A 36 -11.13 5.59 22.73
CA ASN A 36 -12.12 6.56 23.21
C ASN A 36 -12.62 7.46 22.07
N LYS A 37 -13.79 7.14 21.49
CA LYS A 37 -14.31 7.72 20.24
C LYS A 37 -15.12 9.03 20.42
N SER A 38 -14.75 9.94 21.31
CA SER A 38 -15.50 11.20 21.45
C SER A 38 -14.65 12.44 21.80
N GLY A 39 -14.88 13.52 21.04
CA GLY A 39 -14.46 14.89 21.35
C GLY A 39 -13.14 15.39 20.73
N LEU A 40 -12.90 16.70 20.85
CA LEU A 40 -11.68 17.39 20.38
C LEU A 40 -10.38 16.80 20.99
N HIS A 41 -10.47 16.27 22.21
CA HIS A 41 -9.36 15.60 22.90
C HIS A 41 -8.91 14.29 22.21
N TYR A 42 -9.79 13.62 21.47
CA TYR A 42 -9.41 12.46 20.67
C TYR A 42 -8.46 12.86 19.55
N TRP A 43 -8.77 13.95 18.84
CA TRP A 43 -7.92 14.47 17.76
C TRP A 43 -6.54 14.90 18.26
N GLN A 44 -6.46 15.55 19.41
CA GLN A 44 -5.17 15.92 20.03
C GLN A 44 -4.32 14.70 20.41
N LYS A 45 -4.95 13.65 21.01
CA LYS A 45 -4.24 12.39 21.30
C LYS A 45 -3.85 11.63 20.04
N LEU A 46 -4.64 11.70 18.98
CA LEU A 46 -4.31 11.09 17.70
C LEU A 46 -3.10 11.76 17.06
N PHE A 47 -3.05 13.09 17.04
CA PHE A 47 -1.91 13.86 16.52
C PHE A 47 -0.63 13.68 17.32
N GLY A 48 -0.72 13.34 18.62
CA GLY A 48 0.43 12.98 19.45
C GLY A 48 0.89 11.53 19.30
N ASN A 49 0.19 10.69 18.53
CA ASN A 49 0.53 9.27 18.41
C ASN A 49 1.67 9.06 17.40
N PHE A 50 2.78 8.48 17.88
CA PHE A 50 3.96 8.17 17.06
C PHE A 50 3.62 7.32 15.83
N TRP A 51 2.66 6.39 15.94
CA TRP A 51 2.22 5.55 14.82
C TRP A 51 1.58 6.33 13.68
N LEU A 52 0.88 7.44 13.99
CA LEU A 52 0.28 8.29 12.96
C LEU A 52 1.35 9.03 12.17
N TRP A 53 2.37 9.56 12.86
CA TRP A 53 3.51 10.22 12.23
C TRP A 53 4.37 9.26 11.42
N LEU A 54 4.57 8.03 11.92
CA LEU A 54 5.25 6.98 11.16
C LEU A 54 4.48 6.64 9.89
N GLY A 55 3.15 6.56 9.96
CA GLY A 55 2.29 6.38 8.80
C GLY A 55 2.42 7.51 7.78
N PHE A 56 2.37 8.77 8.26
CA PHE A 56 2.56 9.95 7.41
C PHE A 56 3.94 9.98 6.74
N GLY A 57 5.01 9.71 7.49
CA GLY A 57 6.38 9.66 6.96
C GLY A 57 6.54 8.57 5.91
N ALA A 58 6.03 7.36 6.19
CA ALA A 58 6.05 6.25 5.23
C ALA A 58 5.27 6.58 3.96
N TYR A 59 4.12 7.25 4.07
CA TYR A 59 3.31 7.66 2.92
C TYR A 59 3.98 8.75 2.10
N PHE A 60 4.60 9.74 2.77
CA PHE A 60 5.33 10.81 2.10
C PHE A 60 6.54 10.26 1.32
N ILE A 61 7.31 9.38 1.95
CA ILE A 61 8.44 8.69 1.30
C ILE A 61 7.92 7.80 0.15
N GLY A 62 6.87 7.03 0.40
CA GLY A 62 6.20 6.19 -0.60
C GLY A 62 5.75 7.00 -1.81
N PHE A 63 5.21 8.20 -1.60
CA PHE A 63 4.78 9.11 -2.68
C PHE A 63 5.95 9.60 -3.54
N ILE A 64 7.11 9.89 -2.95
CA ILE A 64 8.30 10.27 -3.72
C ILE A 64 8.76 9.09 -4.60
N PHE A 65 8.82 7.88 -4.03
CA PHE A 65 9.17 6.68 -4.79
C PHE A 65 8.14 6.35 -5.88
N TRP A 66 6.86 6.62 -5.62
CA TRP A 66 5.78 6.48 -6.59
C TRP A 66 5.97 7.42 -7.77
N LEU A 67 6.30 8.68 -7.52
CA LEU A 67 6.57 9.66 -8.59
C LEU A 67 7.81 9.26 -9.40
N ALA A 68 8.88 8.80 -8.74
CA ALA A 68 10.07 8.30 -9.42
C ALA A 68 9.74 7.08 -10.30
N PHE A 69 8.92 6.15 -9.80
CA PHE A 69 8.44 5.02 -10.57
C PHE A 69 7.60 5.44 -11.78
N LEU A 70 6.62 6.34 -11.60
CA LEU A 70 5.81 6.87 -12.69
C LEU A 70 6.60 7.67 -13.74
N SER A 71 7.80 8.14 -13.40
CA SER A 71 8.69 8.78 -14.37
C SER A 71 9.39 7.78 -15.29
N GLU A 72 9.48 6.51 -14.89
CA GLU A 72 10.24 5.46 -15.61
C GLU A 72 9.33 4.50 -16.38
N VAL A 73 8.05 4.36 -15.98
CA VAL A 73 7.06 3.52 -16.67
C VAL A 73 5.93 4.33 -17.31
N PRO A 74 5.37 3.88 -18.45
CA PRO A 74 4.18 4.49 -19.03
C PRO A 74 3.03 4.46 -18.02
N LEU A 75 2.34 5.60 -17.86
CA LEU A 75 1.32 5.85 -16.83
C LEU A 75 0.28 4.72 -16.75
N SER A 76 -0.14 4.17 -17.88
CA SER A 76 -1.09 3.04 -17.95
C SER A 76 -0.57 1.79 -17.23
N GLN A 77 0.67 1.35 -17.52
CA GLN A 77 1.28 0.21 -16.86
C GLN A 77 1.60 0.52 -15.39
N GLY A 78 2.07 1.75 -15.11
CA GLY A 78 2.38 2.19 -13.75
C GLY A 78 1.16 2.10 -12.82
N ILE A 79 0.00 2.63 -13.25
CA ILE A 79 -1.24 2.57 -12.46
C ILE A 79 -1.72 1.13 -12.25
N LEU A 80 -1.59 0.27 -13.27
CA LEU A 80 -1.93 -1.15 -13.16
C LEU A 80 -1.04 -1.86 -12.14
N LEU A 81 0.28 -1.61 -12.18
CA LEU A 81 1.24 -2.12 -11.19
C LEU A 81 0.97 -1.55 -9.79
N GLY A 82 0.52 -0.30 -9.68
CA GLY A 82 0.10 0.31 -8.42
C GLY A 82 -1.12 -0.38 -7.80
N SER A 83 -2.01 -0.98 -8.60
CA SER A 83 -3.18 -1.70 -8.09
C SER A 83 -2.80 -2.92 -7.25
N PHE A 84 -1.58 -3.45 -7.42
CA PHE A 84 -1.03 -4.52 -6.58
C PHE A 84 -0.86 -4.13 -5.11
N ASN A 85 -0.75 -2.82 -4.82
CA ASN A 85 -0.69 -2.29 -3.47
C ASN A 85 -1.89 -2.73 -2.63
N ILE A 86 -3.09 -2.70 -3.23
CA ILE A 86 -4.34 -3.13 -2.59
C ILE A 86 -4.25 -4.59 -2.13
N ILE A 87 -3.69 -5.48 -2.96
CA ILE A 87 -3.50 -6.89 -2.60
C ILE A 87 -2.56 -6.99 -1.41
N THR A 88 -1.41 -6.29 -1.45
CA THR A 88 -0.39 -6.38 -0.40
C THR A 88 -0.92 -5.87 0.94
N VAL A 89 -1.62 -4.74 0.93
CA VAL A 89 -2.26 -4.18 2.11
C VAL A 89 -3.34 -5.12 2.65
N MET A 90 -4.17 -5.71 1.79
CA MET A 90 -5.18 -6.68 2.23
C MET A 90 -4.54 -7.92 2.88
N LEU A 91 -3.42 -8.39 2.32
CA LEU A 91 -2.67 -9.53 2.85
C LEU A 91 -2.00 -9.18 4.19
N ALA A 92 -1.33 -8.03 4.27
CA ALA A 92 -0.73 -7.53 5.50
C ALA A 92 -1.78 -7.28 6.58
N GLY A 93 -2.95 -6.75 6.20
CA GLY A 93 -4.10 -6.58 7.08
C GLY A 93 -4.62 -7.91 7.64
N ARG A 94 -4.70 -8.96 6.81
CA ARG A 94 -5.03 -10.31 7.26
C ARG A 94 -3.98 -10.86 8.22
N ILE A 95 -2.68 -10.74 7.90
CA ILE A 95 -1.61 -11.32 8.70
C ILE A 95 -1.50 -10.63 10.07
N LEU A 96 -1.57 -9.29 10.10
CA LEU A 96 -1.34 -8.50 11.30
C LEU A 96 -2.58 -8.35 12.19
N PHE A 97 -3.78 -8.30 11.59
CA PHE A 97 -5.03 -8.09 12.34
C PHE A 97 -5.94 -9.32 12.36
N GLN A 98 -5.50 -10.45 11.77
CA GLN A 98 -6.28 -11.70 11.66
C GLN A 98 -7.70 -11.50 11.11
N GLU A 99 -7.89 -10.51 10.24
CA GLU A 99 -9.21 -10.25 9.68
C GLU A 99 -9.66 -11.36 8.74
N HIS A 100 -10.91 -11.79 8.88
CA HIS A 100 -11.54 -12.73 7.97
C HIS A 100 -11.67 -12.10 6.58
N LEU A 101 -10.89 -12.61 5.61
CA LEU A 101 -11.09 -12.27 4.21
C LEU A 101 -12.34 -12.99 3.70
N THR A 102 -13.35 -12.21 3.32
CA THR A 102 -14.55 -12.72 2.66
C THR A 102 -14.22 -13.28 1.27
N LEU A 103 -15.01 -14.23 0.79
CA LEU A 103 -14.82 -14.87 -0.52
C LEU A 103 -14.73 -13.85 -1.67
N PHE A 104 -15.55 -12.80 -1.61
CA PHE A 104 -15.53 -11.69 -2.58
C PHE A 104 -14.19 -10.93 -2.64
N ARG A 105 -13.49 -10.78 -1.50
CA ARG A 105 -12.15 -10.17 -1.47
C ARG A 105 -11.11 -11.04 -2.16
N VAL A 106 -11.22 -12.36 -2.03
CA VAL A 106 -10.33 -13.32 -2.71
C VAL A 106 -10.55 -13.28 -4.23
N ILE A 107 -11.81 -13.21 -4.67
CA ILE A 107 -12.14 -13.03 -6.09
C ILE A 107 -11.57 -11.72 -6.62
N GLY A 108 -11.68 -10.62 -5.87
CA GLY A 108 -11.07 -9.34 -6.21
C GLY A 108 -9.54 -9.42 -6.36
N ILE A 109 -8.85 -10.07 -5.42
CA ILE A 109 -7.40 -10.31 -5.50
C ILE A 109 -7.04 -11.06 -6.77
N PHE A 110 -7.82 -12.09 -7.13
CA PHE A 110 -7.59 -12.88 -8.34
C PHE A 110 -7.72 -12.05 -9.61
N PHE A 111 -8.76 -11.21 -9.71
CA PHE A 111 -8.95 -10.30 -10.84
C PHE A 111 -7.83 -9.27 -10.97
N ILE A 112 -7.41 -8.65 -9.86
CA ILE A 112 -6.30 -7.68 -9.87
C ILE A 112 -4.99 -8.38 -10.26
N THR A 113 -4.70 -9.55 -9.70
CA THR A 113 -3.49 -10.32 -10.02
C THR A 113 -3.45 -10.69 -11.50
N SER A 114 -4.58 -11.15 -12.05
CA SER A 114 -4.71 -11.47 -13.48
C SER A 114 -4.43 -10.25 -14.36
N GLY A 115 -4.99 -9.08 -14.02
CA GLY A 115 -4.73 -7.83 -14.72
C GLY A 115 -3.25 -7.42 -14.71
N VAL A 116 -2.58 -7.56 -13.56
CA VAL A 116 -1.14 -7.26 -13.43
C VAL A 116 -0.29 -8.22 -14.27
N VAL A 117 -0.61 -9.52 -14.26
CA VAL A 117 0.11 -10.52 -15.06
C VAL A 117 -0.04 -10.25 -16.55
N LEU A 118 -1.25 -9.91 -17.01
CA LEU A 118 -1.51 -9.56 -18.41
C LEU A 118 -0.68 -8.35 -18.86
N VAL A 119 -0.58 -7.32 -18.01
CA VAL A 119 0.20 -6.11 -18.30
C VAL A 119 1.70 -6.37 -18.28
N GLY A 120 2.18 -7.21 -17.36
CA GLY A 120 3.59 -7.59 -17.29
C GLY A 120 4.05 -8.48 -18.45
N LEU A 121 3.10 -9.11 -19.17
CA LEU A 121 3.37 -9.93 -20.36
C LEU A 121 3.38 -9.11 -21.66
N THR A 122 2.83 -7.89 -21.67
CA THR A 122 2.79 -6.98 -22.83
C THR A 122 3.90 -5.94 -22.81
#